data_AF-A0A428K6M2-F1
#
_entry.id   AF-A0A428K6M2-F1
#
_cell.length_a   1.000
_cell.length_b   1.000
_cell.length_c   1.000
_cell.angle_alpha   90.00
_cell.angle_beta   90.00
_cell.angle_gamma   90.00
#
_symmetry.space_group_name_H-M   'P 1'
#
loop_
_entity.id
_entity.type
_entity.pdbx_description
1 polymer ?
#
loop_
_entity_poly.entity_id
_entity_poly.type
_entity_poly.pdbx_seq_one_letter_code
_entity_poly.pdbx_strand_id
1 'polypeptide(L)'
;MKNLKYLYTSLLSLVLVFSCDYEKAKIDTEDPGSVNNKSTATITSSVSGDVNEGQTIDFLVEFDKPTAYNVDLVAVLKSGTADEDDVQLGGSRISAYSTSTTVSVTISADDLYEEDETATIHIEPASPASSYYVHPDSNLNAGTFTIKNVASNELDLVFDWDQTFTYSGSEFTLCQIAYDNDFLLFNGADGSFIDYLAATADCPEVAHVDISSLADGDYLIIQNIWDDGGLQPTGLDFLIPVTVEYSRGGSTLSGSYTQADANAYSSTHGSDPDGLDLTYVMSFNITNGVVTLFDDTTGTEIGSGRAAAPNSNISLNNLHGYEGALRK
;
A
#
# COMPACT_ATOMS: atom_id res chain seq x y z
N MET A 1 -23.80 -27.27 -97.00
CA MET A 1 -22.90 -27.42 -95.84
C MET A 1 -22.66 -26.06 -95.16
N LYS A 2 -23.57 -25.58 -94.30
CA LYS A 2 -23.34 -24.34 -93.50
C LYS A 2 -23.87 -24.40 -92.05
N ASN A 3 -24.53 -25.48 -91.63
CA ASN A 3 -25.21 -25.53 -90.32
C ASN A 3 -24.54 -26.48 -89.30
N LEU A 4 -23.34 -27.00 -89.57
CA LEU A 4 -22.65 -27.93 -88.65
C LEU A 4 -21.64 -27.25 -87.72
N LYS A 5 -21.30 -25.97 -87.96
CA LYS A 5 -20.28 -25.25 -87.17
C LYS A 5 -20.83 -24.64 -85.87
N TYR A 6 -22.13 -24.35 -85.79
CA TYR A 6 -22.75 -23.77 -84.59
C TYR A 6 -23.16 -24.80 -83.54
N LEU A 7 -23.20 -26.10 -83.89
CA LEU A 7 -23.55 -27.15 -82.94
C LEU A 7 -22.39 -27.48 -81.98
N TYR A 8 -21.14 -27.36 -82.44
CA TYR A 8 -19.96 -27.66 -81.64
C TYR A 8 -19.55 -26.53 -80.67
N THR A 9 -19.85 -25.27 -80.99
CA THR A 9 -19.56 -24.14 -80.09
C THR A 9 -20.59 -23.99 -78.97
N SER A 10 -21.81 -24.50 -79.13
CA SER A 10 -22.85 -24.53 -78.09
C SER A 10 -22.63 -25.66 -77.07
N LEU A 11 -22.08 -26.80 -77.53
CA LEU A 11 -21.83 -27.94 -76.64
C LEU A 11 -20.59 -27.76 -75.76
N LEU A 12 -19.60 -26.98 -76.21
CA LEU A 12 -18.35 -26.75 -75.46
C LEU A 12 -18.48 -25.71 -74.33
N SER A 13 -19.44 -24.79 -74.43
CA SER A 13 -19.74 -23.81 -73.38
C SER A 13 -20.68 -24.33 -72.29
N LEU A 14 -21.31 -25.50 -72.49
CA LEU A 14 -22.12 -26.17 -71.44
C LEU A 14 -21.29 -27.06 -70.50
N VAL A 15 -20.05 -27.42 -70.89
CA VAL A 15 -19.17 -28.31 -70.11
C VAL A 15 -18.28 -27.55 -69.12
N LEU A 16 -18.15 -26.23 -69.24
CA LEU A 16 -17.31 -25.39 -68.36
C LEU A 16 -18.04 -24.81 -67.13
N VAL A 17 -19.30 -25.20 -66.88
CA VAL A 17 -20.09 -24.68 -65.73
C VAL A 17 -20.25 -25.72 -64.60
N PHE A 18 -19.56 -26.86 -64.66
CA PHE A 18 -19.67 -27.95 -63.68
C PHE A 18 -18.32 -28.38 -63.06
N SER A 19 -17.38 -27.47 -62.86
CA SER A 19 -16.22 -27.71 -61.97
C SER A 19 -16.06 -26.67 -60.87
N CYS A 20 -17.16 -26.08 -60.40
CA CYS A 20 -17.22 -25.86 -58.96
C CYS A 20 -17.27 -27.27 -58.37
N ASP A 21 -16.12 -27.78 -57.94
CA ASP A 21 -16.12 -28.71 -56.82
C ASP A 21 -16.95 -28.02 -55.75
N TYR A 22 -18.18 -28.50 -55.60
CA TYR A 22 -18.94 -28.31 -54.40
C TYR A 22 -18.20 -29.12 -53.35
N GLU A 23 -17.08 -28.57 -52.87
CA GLU A 23 -16.71 -28.77 -51.49
C GLU A 23 -17.96 -28.33 -50.74
N LYS A 24 -18.78 -29.33 -50.38
CA LYS A 24 -19.62 -29.18 -49.21
C LYS A 24 -18.67 -28.59 -48.19
N ALA A 25 -18.89 -27.33 -47.81
CA ALA A 25 -18.41 -26.88 -46.52
C ALA A 25 -18.80 -28.04 -45.60
N LYS A 26 -17.81 -28.75 -45.07
CA LYS A 26 -18.02 -29.49 -43.84
C LYS A 26 -18.34 -28.38 -42.86
N ILE A 27 -19.61 -27.98 -42.84
CA ILE A 27 -20.22 -27.47 -41.64
C ILE A 27 -19.91 -28.60 -40.68
N ASP A 28 -19.00 -28.33 -39.78
CA ASP A 28 -18.70 -29.21 -38.67
C ASP A 28 -20.04 -29.34 -37.96
N THR A 29 -20.82 -30.36 -38.32
CA THR A 29 -22.08 -30.66 -37.68
C THR A 29 -21.71 -31.36 -36.40
N GLU A 30 -21.11 -30.59 -35.49
CA GLU A 30 -21.14 -30.94 -34.10
C GLU A 30 -22.61 -31.11 -33.71
N ASP A 31 -22.89 -32.18 -32.98
CA ASP A 31 -24.20 -32.38 -32.41
C ASP A 31 -24.58 -31.12 -31.60
N PRO A 32 -25.83 -30.64 -31.69
CA PRO A 32 -26.28 -29.53 -30.87
C PRO A 32 -25.99 -29.81 -29.38
N GLY A 33 -25.08 -29.04 -28.78
CA GLY A 33 -24.62 -29.22 -27.39
C GLY A 33 -23.32 -30.00 -27.21
N SER A 34 -22.63 -30.39 -28.28
CA SER A 34 -21.27 -30.93 -28.23
C SER A 34 -20.32 -29.94 -27.54
N VAL A 35 -19.50 -30.46 -26.63
CA VAL A 35 -18.43 -29.73 -25.94
C VAL A 35 -17.04 -30.19 -26.39
N ASN A 36 -16.97 -31.19 -27.30
CA ASN A 36 -15.73 -31.85 -27.70
C ASN A 36 -14.72 -30.90 -28.36
N ASN A 37 -15.18 -29.82 -28.98
CA ASN A 37 -14.31 -28.82 -29.62
C ASN A 37 -14.02 -27.60 -28.74
N LYS A 38 -14.56 -27.55 -27.51
CA LYS A 38 -14.24 -26.52 -26.53
C LYS A 38 -12.92 -26.85 -25.82
N SER A 39 -12.19 -25.83 -25.42
CA SER A 39 -10.95 -26.00 -24.66
C SER A 39 -11.23 -26.01 -23.17
N THR A 40 -10.57 -26.91 -22.45
CA THR A 40 -10.62 -26.97 -20.99
C THR A 40 -9.59 -25.99 -20.43
N ALA A 41 -10.04 -25.05 -19.60
CA ALA A 41 -9.16 -24.08 -18.95
C ALA A 41 -8.65 -24.61 -17.60
N THR A 42 -7.37 -24.38 -17.35
CA THR A 42 -6.71 -24.54 -16.04
C THR A 42 -6.15 -23.20 -15.62
N ILE A 43 -6.33 -22.82 -14.36
CA ILE A 43 -5.84 -21.57 -13.80
C ILE A 43 -4.78 -21.89 -12.75
N THR A 44 -3.66 -21.19 -12.82
CA THR A 44 -2.61 -21.24 -11.80
C THR A 44 -2.27 -19.81 -11.37
N SER A 45 -2.23 -19.60 -10.06
CA SER A 45 -1.88 -18.30 -9.47
C SER A 45 -0.37 -18.22 -9.21
N SER A 46 0.21 -17.03 -9.35
CA SER A 46 1.61 -16.75 -9.00
C SER A 46 1.87 -16.81 -7.49
N VAL A 47 0.82 -16.65 -6.68
CA VAL A 47 0.85 -16.70 -5.22
C VAL A 47 -0.31 -17.51 -4.66
N SER A 48 -0.26 -17.86 -3.38
CA SER A 48 -1.32 -18.65 -2.72
C SER A 48 -1.45 -18.26 -1.25
N GLY A 49 -2.68 -18.17 -0.75
CA GLY A 49 -2.96 -17.85 0.65
C GLY A 49 -2.92 -16.36 0.89
N ASP A 50 -2.02 -15.93 1.78
CA ASP A 50 -1.89 -14.52 2.17
C ASP A 50 -1.23 -13.70 1.05
N VAL A 51 -1.80 -12.54 0.79
CA VAL A 51 -1.28 -11.52 -0.12
C VAL A 51 -1.29 -10.18 0.60
N ASN A 52 -0.30 -9.35 0.29
CA ASN A 52 -0.20 -8.04 0.90
C ASN A 52 -0.89 -6.99 0.01
N GLU A 53 -1.40 -5.94 0.63
CA GLU A 53 -1.77 -4.71 -0.07
C GLU A 53 -0.63 -4.20 -0.97
N GLY A 54 -0.99 -3.66 -2.12
CA GLY A 54 -0.05 -3.21 -3.16
C GLY A 54 0.57 -4.35 -3.99
N GLN A 55 0.27 -5.61 -3.67
CA GLN A 55 0.75 -6.76 -4.43
C GLN A 55 -0.11 -7.03 -5.69
N THR A 56 0.52 -7.51 -6.75
CA THR A 56 -0.18 -8.05 -7.93
C THR A 56 -0.17 -9.57 -7.90
N ILE A 57 -1.34 -10.18 -8.10
CA ILE A 57 -1.55 -11.61 -8.32
C ILE A 57 -1.68 -11.85 -9.83
N ASP A 58 -0.84 -12.71 -10.37
CA ASP A 58 -0.89 -13.10 -11.77
C ASP A 58 -1.50 -14.49 -11.90
N PHE A 59 -2.59 -14.60 -12.67
CA PHE A 59 -3.25 -15.85 -12.98
C PHE A 59 -2.88 -16.29 -14.39
N LEU A 60 -2.03 -17.31 -14.50
CA LEU A 60 -1.78 -17.99 -15.76
C LEU A 60 -2.98 -18.89 -16.08
N VAL A 61 -3.64 -18.58 -17.20
CA VAL A 61 -4.74 -19.37 -17.75
C VAL A 61 -4.20 -20.19 -18.92
N GLU A 62 -4.37 -21.51 -18.85
CA GLU A 62 -3.95 -22.44 -19.90
C GLU A 62 -5.12 -23.24 -20.43
N PHE A 63 -5.27 -23.26 -21.75
CA PHE A 63 -6.16 -24.15 -22.48
C PHE A 63 -5.41 -25.42 -22.88
N ASP A 64 -6.05 -26.56 -22.69
CA ASP A 64 -5.56 -27.88 -23.13
C ASP A 64 -5.30 -27.96 -24.65
N LYS A 65 -5.98 -27.12 -25.44
CA LYS A 65 -5.79 -26.98 -26.89
C LYS A 65 -6.15 -25.56 -27.36
N PRO A 66 -5.56 -25.08 -28.47
CA PRO A 66 -5.87 -23.75 -28.99
C PRO A 66 -7.28 -23.67 -29.58
N THR A 67 -7.83 -22.45 -29.59
CA THR A 67 -9.09 -22.11 -30.26
C THR A 67 -8.82 -21.34 -31.55
N ALA A 68 -9.68 -21.47 -32.58
CA ALA A 68 -9.56 -20.68 -33.81
C ALA A 68 -9.98 -19.21 -33.64
N TYR A 69 -10.48 -18.84 -32.45
CA TYR A 69 -11.01 -17.53 -32.11
C TYR A 69 -10.36 -17.00 -30.85
N ASN A 70 -10.34 -15.69 -30.70
CA ASN A 70 -9.92 -15.04 -29.47
C ASN A 70 -10.92 -15.36 -28.35
N VAL A 71 -10.40 -15.59 -27.15
CA VAL A 71 -11.20 -15.74 -25.94
C VAL A 71 -10.78 -14.66 -24.95
N ASP A 72 -11.69 -13.72 -24.71
CA ASP A 72 -11.53 -12.67 -23.70
C ASP A 72 -11.93 -13.21 -22.33
N LEU A 73 -11.07 -12.97 -21.33
CA LEU A 73 -11.18 -13.42 -19.95
C LEU A 73 -11.10 -12.21 -19.01
N VAL A 74 -11.85 -12.23 -17.93
CA VAL A 74 -11.84 -11.20 -16.87
C VAL A 74 -11.78 -11.86 -15.51
N ALA A 75 -11.06 -11.23 -14.59
CA ALA A 75 -11.15 -11.57 -13.18
C ALA A 75 -12.47 -11.06 -12.61
N VAL A 76 -13.07 -11.84 -11.73
CA VAL A 76 -14.33 -11.53 -11.04
C VAL A 76 -14.18 -11.87 -9.57
N LEU A 77 -14.46 -10.90 -8.69
CA LEU A 77 -14.62 -11.14 -7.26
C LEU A 77 -15.96 -11.84 -7.01
N LYS A 78 -15.93 -13.06 -6.49
CA LYS A 78 -17.14 -13.87 -6.25
C LYS A 78 -17.68 -13.80 -4.83
N SER A 79 -16.79 -13.71 -3.87
CA SER A 79 -17.11 -13.67 -2.45
C SER A 79 -15.91 -13.22 -1.66
N GLY A 80 -16.12 -12.81 -0.43
CA GLY A 80 -15.08 -12.25 0.40
C GLY A 80 -15.63 -11.17 1.31
N THR A 81 -14.72 -10.52 2.02
CA THR A 81 -14.99 -9.25 2.71
C THR A 81 -14.48 -8.06 1.91
N ALA A 82 -13.43 -8.26 1.11
CA ALA A 82 -12.90 -7.27 0.19
C ALA A 82 -13.95 -6.81 -0.83
N ASP A 83 -13.81 -5.57 -1.30
CA ASP A 83 -14.69 -4.94 -2.27
C ASP A 83 -13.92 -4.25 -3.43
N GLU A 84 -14.50 -3.19 -4.02
CA GLU A 84 -13.91 -2.52 -5.18
C GLU A 84 -12.77 -1.56 -4.83
N ASP A 85 -12.65 -1.18 -3.55
CA ASP A 85 -11.55 -0.35 -3.06
C ASP A 85 -10.30 -1.22 -2.82
N ASP A 86 -10.43 -2.49 -2.44
CA ASP A 86 -9.31 -3.40 -2.10
C ASP A 86 -8.73 -4.14 -3.30
N VAL A 87 -9.53 -4.41 -4.34
CA VAL A 87 -9.09 -5.21 -5.49
C VAL A 87 -9.39 -4.58 -6.85
N GLN A 88 -8.33 -4.37 -7.62
CA GLN A 88 -8.42 -3.99 -9.02
C GLN A 88 -8.41 -5.24 -9.92
N LEU A 89 -9.59 -5.59 -10.43
CA LEU A 89 -9.78 -6.76 -11.29
C LEU A 89 -9.33 -6.49 -12.73
N GLY A 90 -8.41 -7.30 -13.24
CA GLY A 90 -7.94 -7.21 -14.63
C GLY A 90 -8.65 -8.14 -15.60
N GLY A 91 -8.22 -8.07 -16.86
CA GLY A 91 -8.68 -8.94 -17.93
C GLY A 91 -7.60 -9.14 -18.98
N SER A 92 -7.71 -10.22 -19.74
CA SER A 92 -6.76 -10.56 -20.77
C SER A 92 -7.39 -11.39 -21.88
N ARG A 93 -6.61 -11.73 -22.90
CA ARG A 93 -7.05 -12.45 -24.08
C ARG A 93 -6.14 -13.62 -24.36
N ILE A 94 -6.73 -14.81 -24.54
CA ILE A 94 -6.09 -15.90 -25.27
C ILE A 94 -6.36 -15.63 -26.75
N SER A 95 -5.30 -15.30 -27.49
CA SER A 95 -5.41 -15.05 -28.93
C SER A 95 -5.70 -16.35 -29.68
N ALA A 96 -6.35 -16.24 -30.83
CA ALA A 96 -6.56 -17.38 -31.72
C ALA A 96 -5.24 -18.12 -31.97
N TYR A 97 -5.30 -19.45 -31.94
CA TYR A 97 -4.16 -20.36 -32.09
C TYR A 97 -3.11 -20.31 -30.97
N SER A 98 -3.38 -19.57 -29.89
CA SER A 98 -2.61 -19.61 -28.64
C SER A 98 -3.31 -20.48 -27.60
N THR A 99 -2.56 -20.91 -26.59
CA THR A 99 -3.08 -21.78 -25.51
C THR A 99 -3.03 -21.12 -24.15
N SER A 100 -2.40 -19.96 -24.00
CA SER A 100 -2.29 -19.34 -22.68
C SER A 100 -2.31 -17.82 -22.73
N THR A 101 -2.63 -17.24 -21.57
CA THR A 101 -2.50 -15.82 -21.27
C THR A 101 -2.39 -15.62 -19.77
N THR A 102 -2.03 -14.42 -19.35
CA THR A 102 -2.03 -14.01 -17.93
C THR A 102 -3.11 -12.98 -17.70
N VAL A 103 -3.91 -13.16 -16.65
CA VAL A 103 -4.83 -12.16 -16.09
C VAL A 103 -4.26 -11.70 -14.76
N SER A 104 -4.07 -10.39 -14.58
CA SER A 104 -3.54 -9.83 -13.34
C SER A 104 -4.67 -9.23 -12.49
N VAL A 105 -4.57 -9.38 -11.18
CA VAL A 105 -5.40 -8.68 -10.18
C VAL A 105 -4.45 -7.95 -9.25
N THR A 106 -4.65 -6.66 -9.06
CA THR A 106 -3.85 -5.86 -8.12
C THR A 106 -4.63 -5.69 -6.84
N ILE A 107 -4.01 -5.97 -5.70
CA ILE A 107 -4.53 -5.61 -4.39
C ILE A 107 -4.15 -4.15 -4.17
N SER A 108 -5.14 -3.29 -3.92
CA SER A 108 -4.92 -1.87 -3.61
C SER A 108 -4.07 -1.74 -2.35
N ALA A 109 -3.44 -0.58 -2.17
CA ALA A 109 -2.75 -0.24 -0.93
C ALA A 109 -3.25 1.12 -0.48
N ASP A 110 -3.43 1.24 0.83
CA ASP A 110 -3.72 2.50 1.48
C ASP A 110 -3.09 2.56 2.87
N ASP A 111 -3.31 3.68 3.55
CA ASP A 111 -2.76 3.96 4.87
C ASP A 111 -3.75 3.64 6.00
N LEU A 112 -4.96 3.18 5.71
CA LEU A 112 -5.93 2.82 6.74
C LEU A 112 -5.60 1.43 7.26
N TYR A 113 -5.55 1.28 8.59
CA TYR A 113 -5.51 -0.06 9.15
C TYR A 113 -6.91 -0.69 9.12
N GLU A 114 -6.99 -1.86 8.50
CA GLU A 114 -8.17 -2.69 8.39
C GLU A 114 -7.88 -4.11 8.88
N GLU A 115 -8.93 -4.82 9.29
CA GLU A 115 -8.78 -6.23 9.64
C GLU A 115 -8.53 -7.06 8.39
N ASP A 116 -7.87 -8.22 8.54
CA ASP A 116 -7.61 -9.15 7.43
C ASP A 116 -8.86 -9.38 6.58
N GLU A 117 -8.73 -9.10 5.29
CA GLU A 117 -9.82 -9.29 4.35
C GLU A 117 -9.68 -10.56 3.53
N THR A 118 -10.75 -11.00 2.90
CA THR A 118 -10.73 -12.16 2.01
C THR A 118 -11.26 -11.83 0.63
N ALA A 119 -10.61 -12.36 -0.41
CA ALA A 119 -11.04 -12.23 -1.79
C ALA A 119 -11.04 -13.59 -2.49
N THR A 120 -12.20 -14.05 -2.96
CA THR A 120 -12.32 -15.25 -3.80
C THR A 120 -12.45 -14.85 -5.26
N ILE A 121 -11.41 -15.14 -6.04
CA ILE A 121 -11.29 -14.68 -7.43
C ILE A 121 -11.63 -15.82 -8.38
N HIS A 122 -12.41 -15.52 -9.40
CA HIS A 122 -12.66 -16.37 -10.57
C HIS A 122 -12.11 -15.71 -11.82
N ILE A 123 -11.64 -16.51 -12.78
CA ILE A 123 -11.34 -16.01 -14.14
C ILE A 123 -12.42 -16.52 -15.09
N GLU A 124 -13.27 -15.62 -15.56
CA GLU A 124 -14.45 -15.96 -16.36
C GLU A 124 -14.34 -15.45 -17.79
N PRO A 125 -14.96 -16.13 -18.77
CA PRO A 125 -15.13 -15.57 -20.11
C PRO A 125 -15.88 -14.24 -20.05
N ALA A 126 -15.32 -13.18 -20.63
CA ALA A 126 -15.85 -11.82 -20.57
C ALA A 126 -17.18 -11.63 -21.32
N SER A 127 -17.61 -12.63 -22.11
CA SER A 127 -18.82 -12.57 -22.91
C SER A 127 -19.39 -13.95 -23.20
N PRO A 128 -20.68 -14.05 -23.59
CA PRO A 128 -21.25 -15.30 -24.11
C PRO A 128 -20.49 -15.87 -25.32
N ALA A 129 -19.89 -15.00 -26.14
CA ALA A 129 -19.07 -15.42 -27.28
C ALA A 129 -17.79 -16.12 -26.82
N SER A 130 -17.06 -15.54 -25.85
CA SER A 130 -15.90 -16.17 -25.22
C SER A 130 -16.29 -17.49 -24.54
N SER A 131 -17.41 -17.50 -23.82
CA SER A 131 -17.91 -18.67 -23.09
C SER A 131 -18.22 -19.87 -24.00
N TYR A 132 -18.59 -19.63 -25.26
CA TYR A 132 -18.85 -20.70 -26.21
C TYR A 132 -17.63 -21.61 -26.44
N TYR A 133 -16.42 -21.06 -26.34
CA TYR A 133 -15.17 -21.78 -26.61
C TYR A 133 -14.54 -22.45 -25.37
N VAL A 134 -15.07 -22.18 -24.18
CA VAL A 134 -14.57 -22.74 -22.93
C VAL A 134 -15.43 -23.92 -22.50
N HIS A 135 -14.78 -25.03 -22.16
CA HIS A 135 -15.47 -26.24 -21.71
C HIS A 135 -16.16 -26.00 -20.36
N PRO A 136 -17.41 -26.46 -20.15
CA PRO A 136 -18.13 -26.23 -18.88
C PRO A 136 -17.45 -26.87 -17.66
N ASP A 137 -16.67 -27.94 -17.85
CA ASP A 137 -15.91 -28.59 -16.77
C ASP A 137 -14.58 -27.87 -16.45
N SER A 138 -14.30 -26.73 -17.08
CA SER A 138 -13.11 -25.94 -16.75
C SER A 138 -13.19 -25.45 -15.32
N ASN A 139 -12.10 -25.56 -14.58
CA ASN A 139 -12.03 -25.00 -13.23
C ASN A 139 -11.68 -23.50 -13.34
N LEU A 140 -12.72 -22.66 -13.27
CA LEU A 140 -12.59 -21.20 -13.36
C LEU A 140 -12.33 -20.53 -12.01
N ASN A 141 -12.28 -21.31 -10.92
CA ASN A 141 -11.92 -20.79 -9.60
C ASN A 141 -10.40 -20.58 -9.54
N ALA A 142 -9.99 -19.32 -9.36
CA ALA A 142 -8.60 -18.90 -9.32
C ALA A 142 -8.01 -19.00 -7.90
N GLY A 143 -8.86 -19.05 -6.88
CA GLY A 143 -8.46 -19.23 -5.47
C GLY A 143 -9.16 -18.27 -4.52
N THR A 144 -8.91 -18.48 -3.24
CA THR A 144 -9.25 -17.56 -2.15
C THR A 144 -7.96 -17.04 -1.54
N PHE A 145 -7.89 -15.72 -1.38
CA PHE A 145 -6.74 -14.99 -0.85
C PHE A 145 -7.15 -14.25 0.41
N THR A 146 -6.22 -14.16 1.36
CA THR A 146 -6.36 -13.29 2.53
C THR A 146 -5.49 -12.07 2.31
N ILE A 147 -6.11 -10.89 2.25
CA ILE A 147 -5.43 -9.62 2.07
C ILE A 147 -4.93 -9.15 3.43
N LYS A 148 -3.66 -8.76 3.47
CA LYS A 148 -2.96 -8.26 4.66
C LYS A 148 -2.56 -6.82 4.43
N ASN A 149 -2.80 -5.99 5.43
CA ASN A 149 -2.29 -4.64 5.48
C ASN A 149 -0.76 -4.59 5.39
N VAL A 150 -0.27 -3.50 4.80
CA VAL A 150 1.16 -3.19 4.74
C VAL A 150 1.42 -1.90 5.49
N ALA A 151 2.07 -2.02 6.64
CA ALA A 151 2.42 -0.85 7.45
C ALA A 151 3.42 0.06 6.73
N SER A 152 3.08 1.34 6.50
CA SER A 152 3.95 2.35 5.89
C SER A 152 5.35 2.39 6.53
N ASN A 153 6.39 2.74 5.78
CA ASN A 153 7.71 2.98 6.37
C ASN A 153 7.78 4.31 7.12
N GLU A 154 6.78 5.18 6.96
CA GLU A 154 6.75 6.49 7.61
C GLU A 154 6.05 6.40 8.97
N LEU A 155 6.68 6.98 9.99
CA LEU A 155 6.04 7.34 11.25
C LEU A 155 5.65 8.82 11.16
N ASP A 156 4.36 9.08 11.16
CA ASP A 156 3.80 10.43 11.12
C ASP A 156 3.69 10.98 12.53
N LEU A 157 4.14 12.21 12.71
CA LEU A 157 4.14 12.92 13.98
C LEU A 157 3.56 14.31 13.78
N VAL A 158 2.62 14.70 14.63
CA VAL A 158 2.08 16.06 14.71
C VAL A 158 2.43 16.63 16.08
N PHE A 159 3.21 17.71 16.09
CA PHE A 159 3.64 18.39 17.30
C PHE A 159 2.75 19.61 17.55
N ASP A 160 1.92 19.55 18.58
CA ASP A 160 1.03 20.63 18.99
C ASP A 160 1.46 21.18 20.35
N TRP A 161 1.77 22.47 20.40
CA TRP A 161 2.07 23.21 21.62
C TRP A 161 1.10 24.36 21.86
N ASP A 162 0.02 24.48 21.08
CA ASP A 162 -0.86 25.63 21.21
C ASP A 162 -1.56 25.62 22.56
N GLN A 163 -1.51 26.77 23.22
CA GLN A 163 -2.16 26.95 24.49
C GLN A 163 -2.77 28.33 24.59
N THR A 164 -3.97 28.38 25.14
CA THR A 164 -4.63 29.64 25.46
C THR A 164 -4.07 30.25 26.74
N PHE A 165 -3.72 31.53 26.70
CA PHE A 165 -3.30 32.30 27.87
C PHE A 165 -3.96 33.69 27.88
N THR A 166 -3.94 34.37 29.03
CA THR A 166 -4.51 35.73 29.17
C THR A 166 -3.40 36.74 29.47
N TYR A 167 -3.32 37.80 28.67
CA TYR A 167 -2.41 38.92 28.88
C TYR A 167 -3.17 40.24 28.83
N SER A 168 -2.99 41.10 29.85
CA SER A 168 -3.66 42.41 29.95
C SER A 168 -5.19 42.35 29.80
N GLY A 169 -5.82 41.24 30.22
CA GLY A 169 -7.27 41.04 30.13
C GLY A 169 -7.80 40.63 28.75
N SER A 170 -6.92 40.31 27.80
CA SER A 170 -7.27 39.70 26.51
C SER A 170 -6.71 38.27 26.43
N GLU A 171 -7.46 37.41 25.74
CA GLU A 171 -7.09 36.02 25.50
C GLU A 171 -6.27 35.92 24.20
N PHE A 172 -5.21 35.13 24.24
CA PHE A 172 -4.30 34.84 23.14
C PHE A 172 -3.99 33.35 23.11
N THR A 173 -3.51 32.84 21.98
CA THR A 173 -2.88 31.51 21.89
C THR A 173 -1.41 31.62 21.50
N LEU A 174 -0.64 30.55 21.72
CA LEU A 174 0.78 30.52 21.40
C LEU A 174 1.00 30.61 19.88
N CYS A 175 0.17 29.91 19.08
CA CYS A 175 0.21 30.04 17.63
C CYS A 175 -0.11 31.48 17.17
N GLN A 176 -1.01 32.20 17.86
CA GLN A 176 -1.38 33.58 17.48
C GLN A 176 -0.25 34.58 17.68
N ILE A 177 0.66 34.33 18.63
CA ILE A 177 1.81 35.20 18.90
C ILE A 177 3.07 34.76 18.15
N ALA A 178 2.96 33.75 17.26
CA ALA A 178 4.09 33.13 16.58
C ALA A 178 5.15 32.59 17.55
N TYR A 179 4.69 31.91 18.62
CA TYR A 179 5.57 31.07 19.43
C TYR A 179 6.00 29.86 18.60
N ASP A 180 7.30 29.67 18.45
CA ASP A 180 7.90 28.80 17.45
C ASP A 180 8.84 27.77 18.10
N ASN A 181 8.59 26.49 17.84
CA ASN A 181 9.40 25.38 18.32
C ASN A 181 9.96 24.61 17.14
N ASP A 182 11.25 24.29 17.21
CA ASP A 182 11.89 23.34 16.31
C ASP A 182 12.00 21.96 17.00
N PHE A 183 11.71 20.90 16.26
CA PHE A 183 11.82 19.50 16.66
C PHE A 183 12.95 18.82 15.89
N LEU A 184 13.83 18.16 16.64
CA LEU A 184 15.05 17.57 16.15
C LEU A 184 15.11 16.09 16.51
N LEU A 185 15.64 15.28 15.59
CA LEU A 185 15.89 13.86 15.79
C LEU A 185 17.34 13.63 16.22
N PHE A 186 17.51 12.86 17.28
CA PHE A 186 18.80 12.46 17.81
C PHE A 186 18.92 10.94 17.94
N ASN A 187 20.14 10.44 17.79
CA ASN A 187 20.47 9.05 18.12
C ASN A 187 20.50 8.90 19.65
N GLY A 188 19.68 8.01 20.19
CA GLY A 188 19.57 7.78 21.63
C GLY A 188 20.79 7.10 22.25
N ALA A 189 21.61 6.40 21.47
CA ALA A 189 22.78 5.69 21.98
C ALA A 189 23.97 6.63 22.27
N ASP A 190 24.19 7.65 21.43
CA ASP A 190 25.35 8.55 21.52
C ASP A 190 24.99 10.04 21.59
N GLY A 191 23.72 10.40 21.47
CA GLY A 191 23.25 11.78 21.50
C GLY A 191 23.66 12.58 20.28
N SER A 192 24.01 11.94 19.17
CA SER A 192 24.33 12.63 17.92
C SER A 192 23.07 13.16 17.23
N PHE A 193 23.15 14.39 16.72
CA PHE A 193 22.10 14.97 15.89
C PHE A 193 21.97 14.19 14.57
N ILE A 194 20.74 13.88 14.19
CA ILE A 194 20.41 13.16 12.95
C ILE A 194 19.77 14.12 11.94
N ASP A 195 18.65 14.75 12.31
CA ASP A 195 17.87 15.57 11.38
C ASP A 195 16.97 16.60 12.09
N TYR A 196 16.53 17.62 11.35
CA TYR A 196 15.42 18.49 11.74
C TYR A 196 14.11 17.82 11.30
N LEU A 197 13.27 17.43 12.24
CA LEU A 197 12.01 16.76 11.95
C LEU A 197 10.93 17.75 11.53
N ALA A 198 10.82 18.84 12.28
CA ALA A 198 9.83 19.89 12.06
C ALA A 198 10.46 21.21 12.55
N ALA A 199 10.61 22.16 11.62
CA ALA A 199 11.28 23.44 11.86
C ALA A 199 10.79 24.42 10.78
N THR A 200 9.47 24.60 10.71
CA THR A 200 8.77 25.30 9.61
C THR A 200 8.06 26.57 10.07
N ALA A 201 8.05 26.86 11.37
CA ALA A 201 7.26 27.92 12.00
C ALA A 201 5.74 27.71 11.89
N ASP A 202 5.31 26.48 11.58
CA ASP A 202 3.89 26.13 11.60
C ASP A 202 3.44 25.81 13.04
N CYS A 203 2.14 25.79 13.28
CA CYS A 203 1.57 25.53 14.60
C CYS A 203 0.16 24.94 14.44
N PRO A 204 -0.02 23.61 14.60
CA PRO A 204 1.01 22.60 14.91
C PRO A 204 1.97 22.35 13.73
N GLU A 205 3.10 21.69 14.01
CA GLU A 205 4.00 21.19 12.96
C GLU A 205 3.83 19.70 12.71
N VAL A 206 4.20 19.26 11.50
CA VAL A 206 4.10 17.87 11.06
C VAL A 206 5.46 17.37 10.61
N ALA A 207 5.84 16.18 11.06
CA ALA A 207 7.02 15.46 10.61
C ALA A 207 6.66 14.05 10.10
N HIS A 208 7.45 13.59 9.14
CA HIS A 208 7.39 12.22 8.62
C HIS A 208 8.77 11.58 8.80
N VAL A 209 8.86 10.55 9.64
CA VAL A 209 10.11 9.83 9.89
C VAL A 209 10.14 8.57 9.04
N ASP A 210 11.00 8.53 8.02
CA ASP A 210 11.24 7.30 7.25
C ASP A 210 12.05 6.31 8.10
N ILE A 211 11.35 5.37 8.72
CA ILE A 211 11.90 4.30 9.57
C ILE A 211 12.85 3.39 8.77
N SER A 212 12.68 3.27 7.45
CA SER A 212 13.55 2.44 6.61
C SER A 212 14.94 3.06 6.39
N SER A 213 15.06 4.38 6.60
CA SER A 213 16.34 5.10 6.58
C SER A 213 17.14 4.96 7.88
N LEU A 214 16.47 4.51 8.95
CA LEU A 214 17.03 4.39 10.30
C LEU A 214 17.44 2.93 10.59
N ALA A 215 18.55 2.79 11.33
CA ALA A 215 19.00 1.48 11.80
C ALA A 215 18.20 1.05 13.05
N ASP A 216 18.28 -0.23 13.41
CA ASP A 216 17.79 -0.67 14.73
C ASP A 216 18.53 0.10 15.84
N GLY A 217 17.79 0.65 16.80
CA GLY A 217 18.32 1.51 17.84
C GLY A 217 17.26 2.40 18.50
N ASP A 218 17.72 3.17 19.49
CA ASP A 218 16.91 4.15 20.21
C ASP A 218 17.07 5.53 19.59
N TYR A 219 15.98 6.28 19.54
CA TYR A 219 15.90 7.62 18.95
C TYR A 219 15.18 8.57 19.89
N LEU A 220 15.64 9.81 19.93
CA LEU A 220 15.09 10.87 20.79
C LEU A 220 14.59 12.00 19.91
N ILE A 221 13.41 12.51 20.24
CA ILE A 221 12.87 13.74 19.69
C ILE A 221 13.05 14.82 20.75
N ILE A 222 13.75 15.87 20.35
CA ILE A 222 14.19 16.97 21.20
C ILE A 222 13.61 18.25 20.63
N GLN A 223 13.12 19.15 21.48
CA GLN A 223 12.62 20.46 21.09
C GLN A 223 13.60 21.58 21.44
N ASN A 224 13.53 22.66 20.68
CA ASN A 224 14.18 23.94 20.91
C ASN A 224 13.16 25.08 20.68
N ILE A 225 13.20 26.15 21.48
CA ILE A 225 12.38 27.34 21.22
C ILE A 225 13.14 28.23 20.26
N TRP A 226 12.71 28.27 19.01
CA TRP A 226 13.27 29.17 18.01
C TRP A 226 12.85 30.63 18.28
N ASP A 227 11.58 30.86 18.59
CA ASP A 227 11.02 32.17 18.94
C ASP A 227 9.97 32.04 20.05
N ASP A 228 10.12 32.79 21.14
CA ASP A 228 9.15 32.81 22.24
C ASP A 228 7.94 33.70 21.98
N GLY A 229 7.83 34.33 20.80
CA GLY A 229 6.74 35.23 20.45
C GLY A 229 6.68 36.49 21.35
N GLY A 230 7.77 36.81 22.05
CA GLY A 230 7.84 37.89 23.04
C GLY A 230 7.16 37.57 24.36
N LEU A 231 6.96 36.28 24.69
CA LEU A 231 6.29 35.84 25.91
C LEU A 231 7.14 36.03 27.18
N GLN A 232 8.44 35.77 27.12
CA GLN A 232 9.37 35.89 28.26
C GLN A 232 9.34 37.28 28.95
N PRO A 233 9.38 38.42 28.23
CA PRO A 233 9.33 39.73 28.87
C PRO A 233 7.95 40.10 29.47
N THR A 234 6.89 39.31 29.22
CA THR A 234 5.56 39.58 29.81
C THR A 234 5.48 39.25 31.30
N GLY A 235 6.38 38.37 31.79
CA GLY A 235 6.38 37.87 33.16
C GLY A 235 5.26 36.89 33.48
N LEU A 236 4.55 36.38 32.47
CA LEU A 236 3.66 35.23 32.64
C LEU A 236 4.47 33.97 32.94
N ASP A 237 3.92 33.10 33.78
CA ASP A 237 4.56 31.84 34.18
C ASP A 237 3.55 30.69 34.11
N PHE A 238 3.72 29.88 33.06
CA PHE A 238 2.99 28.65 32.83
C PHE A 238 3.86 27.69 32.03
N LEU A 239 3.58 26.38 32.14
CA LEU A 239 4.24 25.34 31.35
C LEU A 239 3.59 25.23 29.97
N ILE A 240 4.41 24.91 28.97
CA ILE A 240 4.04 24.73 27.57
C ILE A 240 4.48 23.32 27.17
N PRO A 241 3.70 22.28 27.51
CA PRO A 241 3.99 20.92 27.08
C PRO A 241 3.59 20.70 25.62
N VAL A 242 4.39 19.93 24.89
CA VAL A 242 4.04 19.49 23.53
C VAL A 242 3.17 18.23 23.61
N THR A 243 2.06 18.24 22.88
CA THR A 243 1.28 17.05 22.57
C THR A 243 1.70 16.53 21.21
N VAL A 244 2.13 15.28 21.16
CA VAL A 244 2.49 14.57 19.94
C VAL A 244 1.38 13.61 19.57
N GLU A 245 0.69 13.85 18.46
CA GLU A 245 -0.11 12.81 17.81
C GLU A 245 0.81 11.98 16.94
N TYR A 246 0.73 10.66 17.06
CA TYR A 246 1.52 9.74 16.25
C TYR A 246 0.61 8.79 15.50
N SER A 247 0.97 8.50 14.26
CA SER A 247 0.30 7.48 13.47
C SER A 247 1.27 6.82 12.49
N ARG A 248 0.87 5.67 11.98
CA ARG A 248 1.58 4.98 10.92
C ARG A 248 0.58 4.28 10.03
N GLY A 249 0.59 4.64 8.75
CA GLY A 249 -0.31 4.06 7.75
C GLY A 249 -0.24 2.53 7.69
N GLY A 250 -1.36 1.86 7.44
CA GLY A 250 -1.47 0.40 7.32
C GLY A 250 -1.14 -0.35 8.61
N SER A 251 -1.23 0.30 9.77
CA SER A 251 -0.91 -0.29 11.08
C SER A 251 -1.81 0.21 12.21
N THR A 252 -1.91 -0.57 13.29
CA THR A 252 -2.62 -0.17 14.51
C THR A 252 -1.85 0.87 15.35
N LEU A 253 -0.65 1.28 14.91
CA LEU A 253 0.17 2.23 15.65
C LEU A 253 -0.36 3.63 15.45
N SER A 254 -1.22 4.06 16.37
CA SER A 254 -1.70 5.44 16.47
C SER A 254 -2.01 5.83 17.91
N GLY A 255 -1.96 7.12 18.20
CA GLY A 255 -2.28 7.64 19.52
C GLY A 255 -1.83 9.07 19.72
N SER A 256 -1.84 9.48 20.99
CA SER A 256 -1.40 10.80 21.42
C SER A 256 -0.61 10.67 22.71
N TYR A 257 0.44 11.46 22.83
CA TYR A 257 1.29 11.56 24.00
C TYR A 257 1.52 13.04 24.34
N THR A 258 1.40 13.41 25.61
CA THR A 258 1.71 14.76 26.07
C THR A 258 3.01 14.73 26.87
N GLN A 259 3.96 15.56 26.47
CA GLN A 259 5.24 15.78 27.13
C GLN A 259 5.04 16.04 28.62
N ALA A 260 5.87 15.41 29.45
CA ALA A 260 5.78 15.60 30.89
C ALA A 260 6.20 17.02 31.31
N ASP A 261 5.51 17.55 32.33
CA ASP A 261 5.78 18.87 32.93
C ASP A 261 7.27 19.10 33.29
N ALA A 262 8.00 18.04 33.65
CA ALA A 262 9.41 18.12 34.01
C ALA A 262 10.34 18.42 32.81
N ASN A 263 9.87 18.13 31.59
CA ASN A 263 10.58 18.34 30.33
C ASN A 263 9.93 19.44 29.49
N ALA A 264 8.77 19.98 29.88
CA ALA A 264 8.14 21.10 29.20
C ALA A 264 8.87 22.42 29.48
N TYR A 265 8.93 23.30 28.49
CA TYR A 265 9.39 24.66 28.73
C TYR A 265 8.37 25.46 29.54
N SER A 266 8.86 26.44 30.30
CA SER A 266 8.02 27.50 30.85
C SER A 266 7.99 28.68 29.88
N SER A 267 6.88 29.42 29.89
CA SER A 267 6.73 30.72 29.22
C SER A 267 7.81 31.75 29.56
N THR A 268 8.62 31.49 30.58
CA THR A 268 9.72 32.34 31.05
C THR A 268 11.09 32.02 30.41
N HIS A 269 11.18 30.98 29.58
CA HIS A 269 12.45 30.49 29.02
C HIS A 269 13.10 31.50 28.04
N GLY A 270 12.32 32.05 27.12
CA GLY A 270 12.80 32.92 26.04
C GLY A 270 13.34 32.15 24.83
N SER A 271 13.59 32.85 23.72
CA SER A 271 14.09 32.25 22.48
C SER A 271 15.55 31.79 22.59
N ASP A 272 15.87 30.64 22.01
CA ASP A 272 17.24 30.12 21.87
C ASP A 272 17.50 29.57 20.44
N PRO A 273 17.46 30.42 19.40
CA PRO A 273 17.62 30.00 18.00
C PRO A 273 19.01 29.45 17.66
N ASP A 274 20.01 29.71 18.52
CA ASP A 274 21.38 29.23 18.34
C ASP A 274 21.62 27.87 19.05
N GLY A 275 20.58 27.31 19.71
CA GLY A 275 20.43 25.89 20.01
C GLY A 275 21.44 25.27 20.97
N LEU A 276 21.36 25.60 22.26
CA LEU A 276 22.04 24.84 23.32
C LEU A 276 21.11 24.44 24.46
N ASP A 277 19.99 25.15 24.66
CA ASP A 277 18.96 24.78 25.60
C ASP A 277 17.93 23.91 24.87
N LEU A 278 18.04 22.62 25.13
CA LEU A 278 17.28 21.57 24.46
C LEU A 278 16.51 20.80 25.52
N THR A 279 15.26 20.50 25.23
CA THR A 279 14.48 19.63 26.12
C THR A 279 13.85 18.48 25.38
N TYR A 280 13.66 17.40 26.11
CA TYR A 280 13.20 16.13 25.58
C TYR A 280 11.68 16.18 25.33
N VAL A 281 11.22 15.61 24.21
CA VAL A 281 9.78 15.46 23.90
C VAL A 281 9.34 14.02 24.02
N MET A 282 9.90 13.12 23.20
CA MET A 282 9.53 11.71 23.18
C MET A 282 10.66 10.84 22.62
N SER A 283 10.51 9.51 22.71
CA SER A 283 11.46 8.57 22.15
C SER A 283 10.77 7.40 21.50
N PHE A 284 11.48 6.79 20.56
CA PHE A 284 11.07 5.54 19.94
C PHE A 284 12.27 4.63 19.72
N ASN A 285 12.02 3.33 19.75
CA ASN A 285 12.98 2.30 19.42
C ASN A 285 12.59 1.62 18.11
N ILE A 286 13.59 1.27 17.31
CA ILE A 286 13.45 0.37 16.17
C ILE A 286 14.15 -0.94 16.50
N THR A 287 13.42 -2.05 16.49
CA THR A 287 13.98 -3.40 16.66
C THR A 287 13.36 -4.37 15.65
N ASN A 288 14.17 -4.92 14.75
CA ASN A 288 13.73 -5.85 13.69
C ASN A 288 12.54 -5.31 12.88
N GLY A 289 12.60 -4.02 12.55
CA GLY A 289 11.53 -3.30 11.86
C GLY A 289 10.29 -3.04 12.70
N VAL A 290 10.27 -3.32 14.00
CA VAL A 290 9.19 -2.90 14.91
C VAL A 290 9.56 -1.55 15.50
N VAL A 291 8.68 -0.57 15.33
CA VAL A 291 8.77 0.74 15.97
C VAL A 291 7.97 0.67 17.26
N THR A 292 8.58 1.06 18.36
CA THR A 292 7.93 1.16 19.67
C THR A 292 8.17 2.56 20.24
N LEU A 293 7.12 3.27 20.60
CA LEU A 293 7.17 4.60 21.21
C LEU A 293 7.07 4.47 22.73
N PHE A 294 7.78 5.33 23.45
CA PHE A 294 7.89 5.26 24.91
C PHE A 294 7.53 6.60 25.57
N ASP A 295 6.84 6.49 26.70
CA ASP A 295 6.75 7.53 27.71
C ASP A 295 8.12 7.68 28.38
N ASP A 296 8.57 8.90 28.46
CA ASP A 296 9.90 9.31 28.86
C ASP A 296 10.15 9.41 30.36
N THR A 297 9.07 9.60 31.09
CA THR A 297 9.06 9.79 32.54
C THR A 297 9.05 8.43 33.22
N THR A 298 8.40 7.46 32.58
CA THR A 298 8.14 6.14 33.13
C THR A 298 8.89 5.03 32.40
N GLY A 299 9.36 5.28 31.17
CA GLY A 299 9.94 4.27 30.28
C GLY A 299 8.92 3.26 29.79
N THR A 300 7.61 3.53 29.94
CA THR A 300 6.57 2.60 29.52
C THR A 300 6.27 2.75 28.04
N GLU A 301 6.08 1.63 27.36
CA GLU A 301 5.56 1.61 26.00
C GLU A 301 4.18 2.28 25.93
N ILE A 302 4.04 3.22 25.00
CA ILE A 302 2.77 3.93 24.70
C ILE A 302 2.18 3.50 23.36
N GLY A 303 2.98 2.89 22.48
CA GLY A 303 2.51 2.29 21.23
C GLY A 303 3.59 1.46 20.55
N SER A 304 3.21 0.45 19.78
CA SER A 304 4.13 -0.34 18.97
C SER A 304 3.49 -0.83 17.67
N GLY A 305 4.29 -0.95 16.61
CA GLY A 305 3.85 -1.45 15.30
C GLY A 305 5.01 -1.91 14.41
N ARG A 306 4.81 -3.00 13.66
CA ARG A 306 5.80 -3.54 12.70
C ARG A 306 5.84 -2.72 11.41
N ALA A 307 7.00 -2.65 10.76
CA ALA A 307 7.22 -2.03 9.45
C ALA A 307 6.92 -2.94 8.26
N ALA A 308 6.58 -2.33 7.11
CA ALA A 308 6.30 -2.98 5.82
C ALA A 308 7.35 -4.05 5.44
N ALA A 309 8.62 -3.82 5.78
CA ALA A 309 9.68 -4.79 5.56
C ALA A 309 10.56 -4.92 6.82
N PRO A 310 10.87 -6.15 7.28
CA PRO A 310 11.98 -6.31 8.20
C PRO A 310 13.25 -5.83 7.48
N ASN A 311 13.96 -4.87 8.07
CA ASN A 311 15.29 -4.46 7.62
C ASN A 311 16.11 -5.73 7.37
N SER A 312 16.47 -6.00 6.11
CA SER A 312 17.26 -7.17 5.72
C SER A 312 18.73 -7.08 6.17
N ASN A 313 19.09 -6.03 6.92
CA ASN A 313 20.41 -5.80 7.51
C ASN A 313 20.53 -6.31 8.95
N ILE A 314 19.86 -7.41 9.30
CA ILE A 314 20.09 -8.08 10.58
C ILE A 314 21.46 -8.79 10.54
N SER A 315 22.50 -8.09 10.97
CA SER A 315 23.67 -8.76 11.53
C SER A 315 23.32 -9.21 12.94
N LEU A 316 22.94 -10.49 13.09
CA LEU A 316 22.83 -11.17 14.39
C LEU A 316 24.21 -11.21 15.07
N ASN A 317 24.62 -10.11 15.69
CA ASN A 317 25.75 -10.04 16.61
C ASN A 317 25.55 -8.84 17.53
N ASN A 318 24.84 -9.02 18.64
CA ASN A 318 25.19 -8.49 19.98
C ASN A 318 23.99 -8.60 20.93
N LEU A 319 23.59 -9.84 21.25
CA LEU A 319 22.90 -10.12 22.50
C LEU A 319 23.98 -10.34 23.57
N HIS A 320 24.55 -9.26 24.12
CA HIS A 320 25.13 -9.28 25.47
C HIS A 320 25.43 -7.87 25.99
N GLY A 321 24.61 -7.47 26.97
CA GLY A 321 24.99 -6.57 28.05
C GLY A 321 24.69 -5.10 27.78
N TYR A 322 23.84 -4.50 28.60
CA TYR A 322 24.24 -3.40 29.49
C TYR A 322 23.03 -3.03 30.37
N GLU A 323 22.96 -3.65 31.56
CA GLU A 323 22.30 -3.02 32.70
C GLU A 323 23.25 -1.95 33.25
N GLY A 324 22.77 -0.71 33.36
CA GLY A 324 23.33 0.27 34.30
C GLY A 324 24.10 1.44 33.72
N ALA A 325 23.36 2.47 33.29
CA ALA A 325 23.66 3.89 33.49
C ALA A 325 22.39 4.62 33.03
N LEU A 326 21.55 5.17 33.90
CA LEU A 326 21.66 6.56 34.34
C LEU A 326 20.96 6.72 35.71
N ARG A 327 21.76 6.90 36.75
CA ARG A 327 21.39 7.67 37.94
C ARG A 327 22.57 8.58 38.23
N LYS A 328 22.49 9.81 37.74
CA LYS A 328 23.00 11.03 38.38
C LYS A 328 22.53 12.24 37.62
#